data_AF-A0AAW9EC87-F1
#
_entry.id   AF-A0AAW9EC87-F1
#
_cell.length_a   1.000
_cell.length_b   1.000
_cell.length_c   1.000
_cell.angle_alpha   90.00
_cell.angle_beta   90.00
_cell.angle_gamma   90.00
#
_symmetry.space_group_name_H-M   'P 1'
#
loop_
_entity.id
_entity.type
_entity.pdbx_description
1 polymer ?
#
loop_
_entity_poly.entity_id
_entity_poly.type
_entity_poly.pdbx_seq_one_letter_code
_entity_poly.pdbx_strand_id
1 'polypeptide(L)' 'EYTIKQWNLRNLPAPTAGPHWTYMGGAYVLVNDADAKIIKAYDGEIFYHR' A
#
# COMPACT_ATOMS: atom_id res chain seq x y z
N GLU A 1 -0.59 7.47 12.38
CA GLU A 1 0.25 6.57 11.57
C GLU A 1 -0.68 5.76 10.66
N TYR A 2 -0.58 5.94 9.33
CA TYR A 2 -1.51 5.35 8.36
C TYR A 2 -0.94 4.10 7.69
N THR A 3 -0.30 3.23 8.47
CA THR A 3 0.33 2.02 7.96
C THR A 3 -0.68 0.88 7.86
N ILE A 4 -0.93 0.42 6.64
CA ILE A 4 -1.86 -0.67 6.35
C ILE A 4 -1.17 -2.01 6.64
N LYS A 5 -1.47 -2.57 7.81
CA LYS A 5 -0.96 -3.89 8.23
C LYS A 5 -1.74 -5.05 7.60
N GLN A 6 -3.02 -4.85 7.30
CA GLN A 6 -3.91 -5.86 6.71
C GLN A 6 -3.88 -5.84 5.18
N TRP A 7 -2.70 -5.74 4.58
CA TRP A 7 -2.52 -5.69 3.12
C TRP A 7 -3.11 -6.93 2.42
N ASN A 8 -3.01 -8.10 3.06
CA ASN A 8 -3.48 -9.37 2.49
C ASN A 8 -5.01 -9.41 2.29
N LEU A 9 -5.79 -8.73 3.14
CA LEU A 9 -7.25 -8.64 3.00
C LEU A 9 -7.69 -7.74 1.84
N ARG A 10 -6.75 -7.00 1.24
CA ARG A 10 -7.00 -6.02 0.18
C ARG A 10 -6.41 -6.45 -1.16
N ASN A 11 -6.04 -7.72 -1.29
CA ASN A 11 -5.35 -8.28 -2.47
C ASN A 11 -4.03 -7.56 -2.81
N LEU A 12 -3.43 -6.86 -1.84
CA LEU A 12 -2.16 -6.19 -2.04
C LEU A 12 -1.01 -7.19 -1.84
N PRO A 13 0.11 -7.05 -2.57
CA PRO A 13 1.28 -7.87 -2.30
C PRO A 13 1.92 -7.47 -0.97
N ALA A 14 2.59 -8.43 -0.33
CA ALA A 14 3.35 -8.19 0.88
C ALA A 14 4.41 -7.09 0.65
N PRO A 15 4.48 -6.06 1.52
CA PRO A 15 5.57 -5.11 1.47
C PRO A 15 6.88 -5.82 1.82
N THR A 16 7.99 -5.43 1.18
CA THR A 16 9.34 -5.88 1.57
C THR A 16 9.77 -5.20 2.87
N ALA A 17 10.92 -5.58 3.43
CA ALA A 17 11.44 -4.88 4.62
C ALA A 17 11.81 -3.43 4.27
N GLY A 18 11.22 -2.46 4.96
CA GLY A 18 11.52 -1.04 4.83
C GLY A 18 10.46 -0.18 4.11
N PRO A 19 9.61 -0.69 3.21
CA PRO A 19 8.43 0.05 2.78
C PRO A 19 7.13 -0.38 3.48
N HIS A 20 6.15 0.51 3.48
CA HIS A 20 4.80 0.23 3.99
C HIS A 20 3.69 0.72 3.06
N TRP A 21 2.54 0.05 3.14
CA TRP A 21 1.33 0.47 2.45
C TRP A 21 0.64 1.60 3.23
N THR A 22 0.20 2.62 2.51
CA THR A 22 -0.64 3.72 3.01
C THR A 22 -1.79 3.96 2.06
N TYR A 23 -2.83 4.65 2.52
CA TYR A 23 -3.97 5.05 1.67
C TYR A 23 -3.91 6.55 1.43
N MET A 24 -3.79 6.94 0.17
CA MET A 24 -3.70 8.36 -0.23
C MET A 24 -4.52 8.60 -1.49
N GLY A 25 -5.39 9.60 -1.44
CA GLY A 25 -6.11 10.09 -2.63
C GLY A 25 -7.01 9.06 -3.33
N GLY A 26 -7.49 8.02 -2.62
CA GLY A 26 -8.29 6.96 -3.23
C GLY A 26 -7.51 5.71 -3.62
N ALA A 27 -6.18 5.72 -3.49
CA ALA A 27 -5.31 4.62 -3.89
C ALA A 27 -4.52 4.05 -2.69
N TYR A 28 -4.17 2.77 -2.79
CA TYR A 28 -3.19 2.12 -1.93
C TYR A 28 -1.80 2.38 -2.50
N VAL A 29 -0.93 3.01 -1.71
CA VAL A 29 0.40 3.44 -2.13
C VAL A 29 1.45 2.76 -1.26
N LEU A 30 2.46 2.14 -1.88
CA LEU A 30 3.61 1.55 -1.20
C LEU A 30 4.69 2.61 -1.15
N VAL A 31 5.05 3.06 0.04
CA VAL A 31 6.03 4.12 0.27
C VAL A 31 7.26 3.53 0.95
N ASN A 32 8.44 3.95 0.51
CA ASN A 32 9.70 3.63 1.17
C ASN A 32 9.86 4.45 2.46
N ASP A 33 10.05 3.82 3.62
CA ASP A 33 10.25 4.55 4.87
C ASP A 33 11.56 5.35 4.89
N ALA A 34 12.58 4.94 4.12
CA ALA A 34 13.89 5.60 4.13
C ALA A 34 13.91 6.98 3.46
N ASP A 35 13.12 7.14 2.39
CA ASP A 35 13.19 8.32 1.51
C ASP A 35 11.81 8.88 1.11
N ALA A 36 10.73 8.31 1.65
CA ALA A 36 9.34 8.64 1.36
C ALA A 36 8.95 8.55 -0.13
N LYS A 37 9.72 7.86 -0.97
CA LYS A 37 9.35 7.64 -2.37
C LYS A 37 8.23 6.62 -2.49
N ILE A 38 7.37 6.89 -3.45
CA ILE A 38 6.34 5.96 -3.89
C ILE A 38 7.01 4.89 -4.75
N ILE A 39 6.93 3.64 -4.30
CA ILE A 39 7.45 2.47 -5.01
C ILE A 39 6.38 1.89 -5.94
N LYS A 40 5.13 1.83 -5.46
CA LYS A 40 3.97 1.32 -6.20
C LYS A 40 2.69 2.03 -5.77
N ALA A 41 1.70 2.07 -6.66
CA ALA A 41 0.35 2.49 -6.35
C ALA A 41 -0.64 1.54 -7.01
N TYR A 42 -1.70 1.18 -6.29
CA TYR A 42 -2.85 0.46 -6.78
C TYR A 42 -4.09 1.29 -6.51
N ASP A 43 -5.01 1.32 -7.47
CA ASP A 43 -6.31 1.95 -7.27
C ASP A 43 -7.06 1.29 -6.10
N GLY A 44 -7.88 2.06 -5.38
CA GLY A 44 -8.73 1.57 -4.30
C GLY A 44 -9.68 0.46 -4.73
N GLU A 45 -10.01 0.39 -6.03
CA GLU A 45 -10.80 -0.67 -6.65
C GLU A 45 -10.19 -2.07 -6.53
N ILE A 46 -8.88 -2.20 -6.27
CA ILE A 46 -8.23 -3.51 -6.02
C ILE A 46 -8.87 -4.27 -4.84
N PHE A 47 -9.52 -3.54 -3.94
CA PHE A 47 -10.29 -4.13 -2.84
C PHE A 47 -11.52 -4.91 -3.32
N TYR A 48 -12.13 -4.52 -4.44
CA TYR A 48 -13.34 -5.13 -5.00
C TYR A 48 -13.05 -6.18 -6.09
N HIS A 49 -11.80 -6.27 -6.57
CA HIS A 49 -11.39 -7.36 -7.45
C HIS A 49 -11.35 -8.67 -6.64
N ARG A 50 -12.29 -9.56 -6.94
CA ARG A 50 -12.39 -10.93 -6.40
C ARG A 50 -12.27 -11.93 -7.53
#